data_AF-A0A4S8QD07-F1
#
_entry.id   AF-A0A4S8QD07-F1
#
_cell.length_a   1.000
_cell.length_b   1.000
_cell.length_c   1.000
_cell.angle_alpha   90.00
_cell.angle_beta   90.00
_cell.angle_gamma   90.00
#
_symmetry.space_group_name_H-M   'P 1'
#
loop_
_entity.id
_entity.type
_entity.pdbx_description
1 polymer ?
#
loop_
_entity_poly.entity_id
_entity_poly.type
_entity_poly.pdbx_seq_one_letter_code
_entity_poly.pdbx_strand_id
1 'polypeptide(L)'
;MRLIAQEILERHLNPLAEEGLFWEHSRLNLRNAYLDAVDFSGCHITCADFLGATSFGATAFRGANFPGFAVFKGATFSSSTDFLGANFPDYANFEDVAFLGFVDFKGATFSGGAEIGFATFSGIPLFAKTEFRGRFLGEHTDLVDRIEGQDVLLTFANGHFLPDGWSVEPSPVKDGFGHLRRTATD
;
A
#
# COMPACT_ATOMS: atom_id res chain seq x y z
N MET A 1 5.12 -8.39 -27.44
CA MET A 1 5.53 -9.32 -26.37
C MET A 1 5.25 -8.77 -24.97
N ARG A 2 5.51 -7.48 -24.68
CA ARG A 2 5.18 -6.83 -23.37
C ARG A 2 3.69 -6.91 -22.98
N LEU A 3 2.77 -6.60 -23.89
CA LEU A 3 1.32 -6.62 -23.63
C LEU A 3 0.77 -8.02 -23.32
N ILE A 4 1.22 -9.04 -24.05
CA ILE A 4 0.75 -10.44 -23.86
C ILE A 4 1.12 -10.95 -22.45
N ALA A 5 2.30 -10.61 -21.95
CA ALA A 5 2.69 -10.99 -20.59
C ALA A 5 1.83 -10.29 -19.52
N GLN A 6 1.47 -9.01 -19.74
CA GLN A 6 0.57 -8.27 -18.84
C GLN A 6 -0.84 -8.88 -18.86
N GLU A 7 -1.40 -9.12 -20.04
CA GLU A 7 -2.73 -9.77 -20.17
C GLU A 7 -2.79 -11.15 -19.50
N ILE A 8 -1.69 -11.92 -19.55
CA ILE A 8 -1.59 -13.20 -18.83
C ILE A 8 -1.61 -12.94 -17.32
N LEU A 9 -0.83 -12.00 -16.79
CA LEU A 9 -0.80 -11.71 -15.36
C LEU A 9 -2.17 -11.23 -14.85
N GLU A 10 -2.81 -10.28 -15.53
CA GLU A 10 -4.10 -9.72 -15.13
C GLU A 10 -5.19 -10.79 -15.07
N ARG A 11 -5.21 -11.70 -16.05
CA ARG A 11 -6.21 -12.78 -16.12
C ARG A 11 -6.02 -13.84 -15.04
N HIS A 12 -4.78 -14.20 -14.73
CA HIS A 12 -4.52 -15.37 -13.91
C HIS A 12 -4.27 -15.05 -12.43
N LEU A 13 -4.15 -13.78 -12.06
CA LEU A 13 -3.97 -13.34 -10.66
C LEU A 13 -5.28 -13.00 -9.95
N ASN A 14 -6.40 -12.93 -10.66
CA ASN A 14 -7.71 -12.63 -10.09
C ASN A 14 -8.46 -13.93 -9.72
N PRO A 15 -8.77 -14.18 -8.43
CA PRO A 15 -9.51 -15.36 -8.01
C PRO A 15 -10.98 -15.36 -8.46
N LEU A 16 -11.50 -14.23 -8.93
CA LEU A 16 -12.83 -14.09 -9.54
C LEU A 16 -12.83 -14.32 -11.07
N ALA A 17 -11.67 -14.64 -11.67
CA ALA A 17 -11.58 -15.03 -13.07
C ALA A 17 -12.33 -16.35 -13.34
N GLU A 18 -12.61 -16.65 -14.61
CA GLU A 18 -13.30 -17.91 -14.99
C GLU A 18 -12.58 -19.13 -14.39
N GLU A 19 -13.37 -20.13 -13.99
CA GLU A 19 -12.90 -21.32 -13.30
C GLU A 19 -11.76 -22.00 -14.09
N GLY A 20 -10.60 -22.19 -13.44
CA GLY A 20 -9.38 -22.74 -14.06
C GLY A 20 -8.39 -21.72 -14.62
N LEU A 21 -8.71 -20.41 -14.61
CA LEU A 21 -7.76 -19.35 -14.97
C LEU A 21 -6.98 -18.81 -13.76
N PHE A 22 -7.45 -19.01 -12.53
CA PHE A 22 -6.69 -18.58 -11.36
C PHE A 22 -5.47 -19.47 -11.15
N TRP A 23 -4.31 -18.81 -11.10
CA TRP A 23 -3.04 -19.42 -10.79
C TRP A 23 -2.81 -19.32 -9.28
N GLU A 24 -2.83 -20.45 -8.57
CA GLU A 24 -2.27 -20.55 -7.21
C GLU A 24 -0.74 -20.41 -7.28
N HIS A 25 -0.25 -19.21 -7.58
CA HIS A 25 1.17 -18.91 -7.61
C HIS A 25 1.55 -18.09 -6.40
N SER A 26 2.20 -18.81 -5.49
CA SER A 26 2.78 -18.35 -4.25
C SER A 26 3.69 -17.10 -4.33
N ARG A 27 4.18 -16.70 -5.52
CA ARG A 27 5.10 -15.55 -5.69
C ARG A 27 5.01 -14.91 -7.09
N LEU A 28 4.83 -13.59 -7.16
CA LEU A 28 4.97 -12.77 -8.37
C LEU A 28 6.24 -11.93 -8.27
N ASN A 29 7.16 -12.08 -9.23
CA ASN A 29 8.40 -11.31 -9.29
C ASN A 29 8.36 -10.33 -10.48
N LEU A 30 8.33 -9.05 -10.14
CA LEU A 30 8.35 -7.89 -11.05
C LEU A 30 9.48 -6.93 -10.67
N ARG A 31 10.56 -7.44 -10.06
CA ARG A 31 11.74 -6.65 -9.70
C ARG A 31 12.30 -5.93 -10.91
N ASN A 32 12.54 -4.62 -10.79
CA ASN A 32 13.06 -3.76 -11.84
C ASN A 32 12.24 -3.82 -13.15
N ALA A 33 10.99 -4.29 -13.09
CA ALA A 33 10.15 -4.41 -14.27
C ALA A 33 9.67 -3.02 -14.73
N TYR A 34 9.46 -2.89 -16.04
CA TYR A 34 8.79 -1.74 -16.63
C TYR A 34 7.34 -2.12 -16.95
N LEU A 35 6.41 -1.50 -16.24
CA LEU A 35 4.97 -1.71 -16.35
C LEU A 35 4.33 -0.51 -17.05
N ASP A 36 3.22 -0.77 -17.72
CA ASP A 36 2.42 0.26 -18.38
C ASP A 36 0.96 -0.13 -18.26
N ALA A 37 0.17 0.75 -17.63
CA ALA A 37 -1.28 0.62 -17.44
C ALA A 37 -1.74 -0.79 -17.02
N VAL A 38 -1.35 -1.25 -15.82
CA VAL A 38 -1.65 -2.62 -15.33
C VAL A 38 -2.76 -2.63 -14.30
N ASP A 39 -3.64 -3.63 -14.39
CA ASP A 39 -4.75 -3.82 -13.46
C ASP A 39 -4.63 -5.13 -12.64
N PHE A 40 -4.24 -4.98 -11.37
CA PHE A 40 -4.21 -6.04 -10.36
C PHE A 40 -5.38 -5.92 -9.37
N SER A 41 -6.50 -5.29 -9.76
CA SER A 41 -7.68 -5.20 -8.90
C SER A 41 -8.23 -6.58 -8.53
N GLY A 42 -8.52 -6.75 -7.25
CA GLY A 42 -9.04 -8.01 -6.68
C GLY A 42 -8.04 -9.16 -6.70
N CYS A 43 -6.77 -8.93 -7.08
CA CYS A 43 -5.80 -10.01 -7.21
C CYS A 43 -5.51 -10.71 -5.87
N HIS A 44 -5.09 -11.97 -5.94
CA HIS A 44 -4.60 -12.71 -4.78
C HIS A 44 -3.16 -13.15 -5.04
N ILE A 45 -2.19 -12.42 -4.48
CA ILE A 45 -0.74 -12.63 -4.73
C ILE A 45 -0.02 -12.89 -3.41
N THR A 46 0.37 -14.14 -3.15
CA THR A 46 0.94 -14.51 -1.84
C THR A 46 2.25 -13.81 -1.52
N CYS A 47 3.19 -13.69 -2.47
CA CYS A 47 4.30 -12.76 -2.29
C CYS A 47 4.44 -11.91 -3.55
N ALA A 48 4.39 -10.60 -3.41
CA ALA A 48 4.53 -9.67 -4.52
C ALA A 48 5.88 -8.95 -4.39
N ASP A 49 6.73 -9.05 -5.40
CA ASP A 49 8.03 -8.37 -5.41
C ASP A 49 8.11 -7.38 -6.59
N PHE A 50 7.86 -6.12 -6.28
CA PHE A 50 7.98 -4.96 -7.16
C PHE A 50 9.24 -4.15 -6.87
N LEU A 51 10.29 -4.73 -6.24
CA LEU A 51 11.48 -3.96 -5.88
C LEU A 51 12.06 -3.23 -7.10
N GLY A 52 12.16 -1.89 -7.03
CA GLY A 52 12.72 -1.06 -8.10
C GLY A 52 11.89 -1.06 -9.40
N ALA A 53 10.67 -1.59 -9.39
CA ALA A 53 9.81 -1.59 -10.56
C ALA A 53 9.42 -0.16 -10.94
N THR A 54 9.20 0.10 -12.23
CA THR A 54 8.72 1.39 -12.73
C THR A 54 7.43 1.17 -13.51
N SER A 55 6.36 1.88 -13.13
CA SER A 55 5.10 1.90 -13.88
C SER A 55 4.86 3.29 -14.47
N PHE A 56 4.66 3.36 -15.79
CA PHE A 56 4.42 4.61 -16.50
C PHE A 56 2.93 4.95 -16.62
N GLY A 57 2.07 3.94 -16.66
CA GLY A 57 0.62 4.09 -16.73
C GLY A 57 -0.07 3.91 -15.38
N ALA A 58 -1.38 4.15 -15.36
CA ALA A 58 -2.18 3.96 -14.16
C ALA A 58 -2.06 2.51 -13.66
N THR A 59 -1.89 2.32 -12.35
CA THR A 59 -1.70 0.99 -11.76
C THR A 59 -2.76 0.75 -10.68
N ALA A 60 -3.52 -0.33 -10.81
CA ALA A 60 -4.60 -0.63 -9.87
C ALA A 60 -4.28 -1.89 -9.05
N PHE A 61 -4.49 -1.79 -7.75
CA PHE A 61 -4.45 -2.86 -6.73
C PHE A 61 -5.73 -2.81 -5.88
N ARG A 62 -6.83 -2.31 -6.46
CA ARG A 62 -8.08 -2.09 -5.75
C ARG A 62 -8.61 -3.41 -5.19
N GLY A 63 -8.78 -3.50 -3.87
CA GLY A 63 -9.23 -4.73 -3.20
C GLY A 63 -8.27 -5.91 -3.36
N ALA A 64 -7.01 -5.67 -3.77
CA ALA A 64 -6.00 -6.71 -3.85
C ALA A 64 -5.68 -7.29 -2.48
N ASN A 65 -5.42 -8.59 -2.43
CA ASN A 65 -5.02 -9.30 -1.22
C ASN A 65 -3.60 -9.86 -1.38
N PHE A 66 -2.72 -9.44 -0.47
CA PHE A 66 -1.32 -9.88 -0.40
C PHE A 66 -1.07 -10.68 0.88
N PRO A 67 -1.46 -11.97 0.94
CA PRO A 67 -1.47 -12.72 2.21
C PRO A 67 -0.08 -13.04 2.77
N GLY A 68 1.00 -12.82 2.01
CA GLY A 68 2.39 -12.82 2.46
C GLY A 68 3.08 -11.52 2.07
N PHE A 69 4.41 -11.51 2.10
CA PHE A 69 5.22 -10.29 1.87
C PHE A 69 4.87 -9.54 0.57
N ALA A 70 4.60 -8.24 0.70
CA ALA A 70 4.43 -7.32 -0.43
C ALA A 70 5.55 -6.28 -0.44
N VAL A 71 6.42 -6.32 -1.45
CA VAL A 71 7.59 -5.45 -1.56
C VAL A 71 7.39 -4.48 -2.70
N PHE A 72 7.24 -3.19 -2.39
CA PHE A 72 7.20 -2.06 -3.32
C PHE A 72 8.43 -1.16 -3.17
N LYS A 73 9.42 -1.59 -2.39
CA LYS A 73 10.59 -0.77 -2.06
C LYS A 73 11.30 -0.23 -3.32
N GLY A 74 11.56 1.07 -3.32
CA GLY A 74 12.22 1.76 -4.45
C GLY A 74 11.42 1.77 -5.75
N ALA A 75 10.16 1.30 -5.76
CA ALA A 75 9.34 1.33 -6.97
C ALA A 75 8.94 2.77 -7.33
N THR A 76 8.78 3.05 -8.62
CA THR A 76 8.32 4.34 -9.12
C THR A 76 7.00 4.18 -9.86
N PHE A 77 5.98 4.90 -9.40
CA PHE A 77 4.69 5.01 -10.07
C PHE A 77 4.55 6.42 -10.66
N SER A 78 4.73 6.53 -11.98
CA SER A 78 4.68 7.82 -12.68
C SER A 78 3.25 8.34 -12.88
N SER A 79 2.24 7.51 -12.68
CA SER A 79 0.82 7.84 -12.84
C SER A 79 0.02 7.46 -11.58
N SER A 80 -1.30 7.58 -11.64
CA SER A 80 -2.19 7.26 -10.51
C SER A 80 -2.05 5.80 -10.08
N THR A 81 -1.97 5.58 -8.76
CA THR A 81 -1.93 4.23 -8.16
C THR A 81 -3.08 4.04 -7.17
N ASP A 82 -3.87 2.98 -7.35
CA ASP A 82 -5.06 2.72 -6.51
C ASP A 82 -4.85 1.47 -5.64
N PHE A 83 -4.74 1.65 -4.32
CA PHE A 83 -4.73 0.60 -3.30
C PHE A 83 -6.03 0.58 -2.47
N LEU A 84 -7.13 1.15 -2.98
CA LEU A 84 -8.39 1.25 -2.24
C LEU A 84 -8.86 -0.15 -1.79
N GLY A 85 -9.03 -0.30 -0.48
CA GLY A 85 -9.45 -1.55 0.15
C GLY A 85 -8.45 -2.71 0.04
N ALA A 86 -7.19 -2.44 -0.35
CA ALA A 86 -6.17 -3.47 -0.41
C ALA A 86 -5.85 -4.02 0.99
N ASN A 87 -5.54 -5.32 1.06
CA ASN A 87 -5.29 -6.02 2.30
C ASN A 87 -3.88 -6.63 2.33
N PHE A 88 -3.14 -6.32 3.39
CA PHE A 88 -1.79 -6.81 3.65
C PHE A 88 -1.76 -7.56 4.99
N PRO A 89 -2.16 -8.84 5.03
CA PRO A 89 -2.07 -9.68 6.23
C PRO A 89 -0.65 -9.81 6.81
N ASP A 90 0.35 -9.82 5.94
CA ASP A 90 1.78 -9.89 6.29
C ASP A 90 2.46 -8.53 6.05
N TYR A 91 3.79 -8.48 6.17
CA TYR A 91 4.56 -7.25 6.05
C TYR A 91 4.49 -6.63 4.64
N ALA A 92 4.22 -5.33 4.59
CA ALA A 92 4.24 -4.53 3.36
C ALA A 92 5.34 -3.47 3.42
N ASN A 93 6.25 -3.49 2.44
CA ASN A 93 7.39 -2.57 2.37
C ASN A 93 7.20 -1.57 1.21
N PHE A 94 7.03 -0.29 1.57
CA PHE A 94 6.95 0.87 0.70
C PHE A 94 8.12 1.85 0.92
N GLU A 95 9.22 1.39 1.52
CA GLU A 95 10.43 2.20 1.72
C GLU A 95 10.95 2.73 0.37
N ASP A 96 11.39 4.00 0.32
CA ASP A 96 11.91 4.64 -0.90
C ASP A 96 10.96 4.62 -2.12
N VAL A 97 9.67 4.34 -1.95
CA VAL A 97 8.71 4.33 -3.06
C VAL A 97 8.46 5.76 -3.56
N ALA A 98 8.40 5.95 -4.87
CA ALA A 98 8.07 7.23 -5.48
C ALA A 98 6.67 7.18 -6.13
N PHE A 99 5.70 7.83 -5.50
CA PHE A 99 4.38 8.10 -6.10
C PHE A 99 4.41 9.49 -6.74
N LEU A 100 4.67 9.53 -8.05
CA LEU A 100 4.70 10.77 -8.82
C LEU A 100 3.30 11.18 -9.31
N GLY A 101 2.37 10.23 -9.36
CA GLY A 101 0.94 10.48 -9.50
C GLY A 101 0.21 10.52 -8.16
N PHE A 102 -1.12 10.59 -8.25
CA PHE A 102 -2.00 10.44 -7.09
C PHE A 102 -1.98 9.00 -6.56
N VAL A 103 -2.02 8.81 -5.24
CA VAL A 103 -2.12 7.49 -4.62
C VAL A 103 -3.28 7.42 -3.62
N ASP A 104 -4.05 6.33 -3.69
CA ASP A 104 -5.23 6.08 -2.88
C ASP A 104 -5.06 4.81 -2.04
N PHE A 105 -4.94 4.94 -0.73
CA PHE A 105 -4.93 3.84 0.24
C PHE A 105 -6.24 3.73 1.02
N LYS A 106 -7.32 4.43 0.62
CA LYS A 106 -8.56 4.46 1.42
C LYS A 106 -9.06 3.06 1.74
N GLY A 107 -9.34 2.82 3.01
CA GLY A 107 -9.84 1.53 3.48
C GLY A 107 -8.83 0.39 3.41
N ALA A 108 -7.56 0.64 3.09
CA ALA A 108 -6.53 -0.39 3.10
C ALA A 108 -6.27 -0.87 4.54
N THR A 109 -5.89 -2.13 4.70
CA THR A 109 -5.59 -2.74 6.00
C THR A 109 -4.21 -3.38 5.99
N PHE A 110 -3.36 -2.97 6.94
CA PHE A 110 -2.01 -3.49 7.16
C PHE A 110 -1.94 -4.26 8.47
N SER A 111 -1.99 -5.59 8.41
CA SER A 111 -2.01 -6.43 9.61
C SER A 111 -0.63 -6.93 10.05
N GLY A 112 0.27 -7.23 9.11
CA GLY A 112 1.63 -7.70 9.42
C GLY A 112 2.63 -6.57 9.72
N GLY A 113 2.23 -5.33 9.42
CA GLY A 113 3.04 -4.13 9.55
C GLY A 113 3.29 -3.49 8.20
N ALA A 114 3.63 -2.21 8.24
CA ALA A 114 3.88 -1.41 7.04
C ALA A 114 5.04 -0.45 7.30
N GLU A 115 5.94 -0.38 6.33
CA GLU A 115 7.03 0.57 6.31
C GLU A 115 6.91 1.47 5.08
N ILE A 116 6.99 2.77 5.30
CA ILE A 116 6.83 3.79 4.24
C ILE A 116 7.89 4.88 4.35
N GLY A 117 8.95 4.64 5.11
CA GLY A 117 10.06 5.59 5.29
C GLY A 117 10.69 5.99 3.96
N PHE A 118 11.06 7.26 3.83
CA PHE A 118 11.64 7.85 2.61
C PHE A 118 10.73 7.77 1.36
N ALA A 119 9.46 7.35 1.50
CA ALA A 119 8.50 7.46 0.43
C ALA A 119 8.33 8.93 0.01
N THR A 120 8.16 9.15 -1.30
CA THR A 120 7.91 10.47 -1.88
C THR A 120 6.51 10.52 -2.49
N PHE A 121 5.73 11.54 -2.14
CA PHE A 121 4.41 11.78 -2.72
C PHE A 121 4.36 13.14 -3.43
N SER A 122 4.22 13.12 -4.76
CA SER A 122 4.05 14.38 -5.52
C SER A 122 2.71 15.07 -5.22
N GLY A 123 1.68 14.29 -4.86
CA GLY A 123 0.36 14.79 -4.45
C GLY A 123 0.05 14.58 -2.96
N ILE A 124 -1.20 14.83 -2.58
CA ILE A 124 -1.73 14.44 -1.26
C ILE A 124 -2.16 12.96 -1.34
N PRO A 125 -1.52 12.05 -0.61
CA PRO A 125 -1.96 10.66 -0.55
C PRO A 125 -3.24 10.54 0.29
N LEU A 126 -4.17 9.68 -0.14
CA LEU A 126 -5.38 9.42 0.63
C LEU A 126 -5.21 8.18 1.51
N PHE A 127 -5.33 8.36 2.81
CA PHE A 127 -5.33 7.31 3.82
C PHE A 127 -6.65 7.20 4.58
N ALA A 128 -7.72 7.91 4.18
CA ALA A 128 -8.98 7.86 4.91
C ALA A 128 -9.51 6.42 5.09
N LYS A 129 -9.84 6.07 6.34
CA LYS A 129 -10.23 4.73 6.80
C LYS A 129 -9.15 3.66 6.68
N THR A 130 -7.87 4.03 6.55
CA THR A 130 -6.76 3.06 6.58
C THR A 130 -6.54 2.57 7.99
N GLU A 131 -6.25 1.27 8.14
CA GLU A 131 -5.95 0.66 9.43
C GLU A 131 -4.55 0.02 9.44
N PHE A 132 -3.71 0.42 10.39
CA PHE A 132 -2.47 -0.27 10.72
C PHE A 132 -2.68 -1.09 12.00
N ARG A 133 -2.86 -2.39 11.83
CA ARG A 133 -3.01 -3.36 12.93
C ARG A 133 -1.67 -4.02 13.30
N GLY A 134 -0.70 -4.00 12.38
CA GLY A 134 0.69 -4.31 12.67
C GLY A 134 1.50 -3.05 13.00
N ARG A 135 2.81 -3.18 13.18
CA ARG A 135 3.72 -2.04 13.38
C ARG A 135 3.70 -1.12 12.15
N PHE A 136 3.63 0.18 12.38
CA PHE A 136 3.74 1.21 11.35
C PHE A 136 5.08 1.93 11.51
N LEU A 137 5.87 2.00 10.44
CA LEU A 137 7.15 2.70 10.34
C LEU A 137 7.00 3.83 9.31
N GLY A 138 6.72 5.04 9.80
CA GLY A 138 6.45 6.23 8.99
C GLY A 138 7.43 7.38 9.22
N GLU A 139 8.55 7.15 9.89
CA GLU A 139 9.62 8.14 10.06
C GLU A 139 10.24 8.52 8.70
N HIS A 140 10.83 9.72 8.63
CA HIS A 140 11.51 10.23 7.43
C HIS A 140 10.62 10.27 6.16
N THR A 141 9.33 10.58 6.33
CA THR A 141 8.38 10.74 5.23
C THR A 141 8.00 12.20 5.00
N ASP A 142 7.68 12.54 3.77
CA ASP A 142 7.11 13.85 3.39
C ASP A 142 5.59 13.95 3.63
N LEU A 143 5.03 13.01 4.41
CA LEU A 143 3.61 12.94 4.78
C LEU A 143 3.17 14.07 5.71
N VAL A 144 4.13 14.77 6.34
CA VAL A 144 3.89 15.89 7.26
C VAL A 144 3.01 16.93 6.55
N ASP A 145 1.96 17.40 7.23
CA ASP A 145 0.89 18.30 6.74
C ASP A 145 -0.09 17.71 5.70
N ARG A 146 0.26 16.62 5.01
CA ARG A 146 -0.57 16.10 3.89
C ARG A 146 -1.68 15.15 4.32
N ILE A 147 -1.51 14.47 5.44
CA ILE A 147 -2.49 13.47 5.94
C ILE A 147 -3.30 13.96 7.14
N GLU A 148 -3.14 15.23 7.53
CA GLU A 148 -3.87 15.81 8.66
C GLU A 148 -5.38 15.80 8.38
N GLY A 149 -6.16 15.43 9.40
CA GLY A 149 -7.62 15.33 9.31
C GLY A 149 -8.13 14.05 8.65
N GLN A 150 -7.28 13.22 8.06
CA GLN A 150 -7.69 11.91 7.53
C GLN A 150 -7.90 10.91 8.65
N ASP A 151 -8.89 10.03 8.50
CA ASP A 151 -9.17 8.96 9.45
C ASP A 151 -8.17 7.81 9.26
N VAL A 152 -7.05 7.85 9.99
CA VAL A 152 -6.02 6.80 9.95
C VAL A 152 -5.94 6.15 11.32
N LEU A 153 -6.25 4.86 11.40
CA LEU A 153 -6.29 4.12 12.66
C LEU A 153 -5.04 3.28 12.85
N LEU A 154 -4.45 3.37 14.04
CA LEU A 154 -3.32 2.56 14.48
C LEU A 154 -3.72 1.83 15.76
N THR A 155 -3.29 0.59 15.93
CA THR A 155 -3.52 -0.14 17.18
C THR A 155 -2.56 0.33 18.30
N PHE A 156 -2.94 0.22 19.56
CA PHE A 156 -2.00 0.44 20.67
C PHE A 156 -1.11 -0.78 20.99
N ALA A 157 -1.39 -1.93 20.38
CA ALA A 157 -0.68 -3.17 20.68
C ALA A 157 0.75 -3.21 20.13
N ASN A 158 1.14 -2.25 19.28
CA ASN A 158 2.43 -2.24 18.60
C ASN A 158 3.20 -0.94 18.88
N GLY A 159 4.53 -1.04 19.00
CA GLY A 159 5.40 0.13 19.02
C GLY A 159 5.52 0.73 17.62
N HIS A 160 4.76 1.78 17.35
CA HIS A 160 4.77 2.54 16.09
C HIS A 160 5.89 3.58 16.09
N PHE A 161 6.49 3.79 14.90
CA PHE A 161 7.44 4.86 14.65
C PHE A 161 6.74 5.86 13.73
N LEU A 162 6.28 6.97 14.31
CA LEU A 162 5.44 7.95 13.64
C LEU A 162 6.29 9.03 12.98
N PRO A 163 5.77 9.76 11.97
CA PRO A 163 6.44 10.97 11.51
C PRO A 163 6.57 11.99 12.64
N ASP A 164 7.56 12.88 12.56
CA ASP A 164 7.80 13.91 13.57
C ASP A 164 6.56 14.79 13.78
N GLY A 165 6.22 15.06 15.05
CA GLY A 165 5.05 15.87 15.40
C GLY A 165 3.72 15.15 15.27
N TRP A 166 3.71 13.82 15.29
CA TRP A 166 2.49 13.01 15.28
C TRP A 166 2.34 12.17 16.54
N SER A 167 1.09 11.90 16.91
CA SER A 167 0.71 11.02 18.01
C SER A 167 -0.53 10.20 17.64
N VAL A 168 -0.83 9.17 18.44
CA VAL A 168 -2.03 8.35 18.29
C VAL A 168 -2.99 8.69 19.42
N GLU A 169 -4.11 9.32 19.09
CA GLU A 169 -5.17 9.65 20.04
C GLU A 169 -6.22 8.53 20.11
N PRO A 170 -6.66 8.08 21.30
CA PRO A 170 -7.63 7.00 21.42
C PRO A 170 -8.90 7.19 20.58
N SER A 171 -9.33 6.14 19.89
CA SER A 171 -10.56 6.16 19.11
C SER A 171 -11.78 6.04 20.03
N PRO A 172 -12.80 6.90 19.90
CA PRO A 172 -14.01 6.80 20.71
C PRO A 172 -14.95 5.66 20.28
N VAL A 173 -14.69 5.04 19.12
CA VAL A 173 -15.59 4.05 18.49
C VAL A 173 -14.95 2.69 18.27
N LYS A 174 -13.63 2.55 18.54
CA LYS A 174 -12.89 1.32 18.28
C LYS A 174 -11.83 1.06 19.35
N ASP A 175 -12.16 0.14 20.27
CA ASP A 175 -11.27 -0.24 21.37
C ASP A 175 -9.93 -0.80 20.87
N GLY A 176 -8.84 -0.43 21.54
CA GLY A 176 -7.48 -0.86 21.19
C GLY A 176 -6.89 -0.15 19.98
N PHE A 177 -7.57 0.85 19.43
CA PHE A 177 -7.12 1.69 18.33
C PHE A 177 -7.14 3.17 18.69
N GLY A 178 -6.35 3.96 17.97
CA GLY A 178 -6.40 5.41 17.98
C GLY A 178 -6.19 6.02 16.61
N HIS A 179 -6.62 7.28 16.47
CA HIS A 179 -6.46 8.08 15.27
C HIS A 179 -5.09 8.74 15.26
N LEU A 180 -4.43 8.72 14.11
CA LEU A 180 -3.21 9.47 13.86
C LEU A 180 -3.52 10.97 13.83
N ARG A 181 -2.88 11.75 14.70
CA ARG A 181 -3.11 13.19 14.87
C ARG A 181 -1.81 13.95 14.98
N ARG A 182 -1.79 15.16 14.43
CA ARG A 182 -0.68 16.07 14.61
C ARG A 182 -0.68 16.58 16.05
N THR A 183 0.45 16.50 16.72
CA THR A 183 0.63 17.17 18.00
C THR A 183 0.71 18.67 17.73
N ALA A 184 -0.11 19.47 18.41
CA ALA A 184 0.01 20.92 18.35
C ALA A 184 1.44 21.31 18.75
N THR A 185 2.13 22.06 17.90
CA THR A 185 3.32 22.78 18.30
C THR A 185 2.86 24.01 19.08
N ASP A 186 3.20 24.06 20.37
CA ASP A 186 3.04 25.26 21.21
C ASP A 186 3.78 26.48 20.63
#